data_AF-A0AAX3RTD7-F1
#
_entry.id   AF-A0AAX3RTD7-F1
#
_cell.length_a   1.000
_cell.length_b   1.000
_cell.length_c   1.000
_cell.angle_alpha   90.00
_cell.angle_beta   90.00
_cell.angle_gamma   90.00
#
_symmetry.space_group_name_H-M   'P 1'
#
loop_
_entity.id
_entity.type
_entity.pdbx_description
1 polymer ?
#
loop_
_entity_poly.entity_id
_entity_poly.type
_entity_poly.pdbx_seq_one_letter_code
_entity_poly.pdbx_strand_id
1 'polypeptide(L)'
;MENIILTNDERALFGLELISAQWDRIEIKKGMAVYFDGDDICKIIYNYEHIGDGFINTLYIEEDNLIKTRNREFVLPRTAKGKEKKLNYTSINGMKSTGCRFSLTLSTSGIGAALNVTNSQNSLRLPIPFPQQIDTVEAFRQWLGTFVSSRDERYFSRVERMKNAPRKNVKYKNGDIFCYEIDLEYYGFALIIGQVNKIKKAGLLKQEHIWNDLMTVPLIVRTYQFKSQEKNMPIEEIIQHSLSDSFFMMDDHVMRGVYEVIGNKSLTADDIEFPIQAGRSLSNDSFTRLCWGVGIKSHPNEHASMLPSGIQDMELLRHGVNFGVSFSEIKTVERCKTPLEKQAFAHFGISEEITFDDFNRQFGGMTREEYALYANKK
;
A
#
# COMPACT_ATOMS: atom_id res chain seq x y z
N MET A 1 9.09 -30.77 -15.89
CA MET A 1 9.00 -29.30 -15.77
C MET A 1 7.74 -28.88 -16.48
N GLU A 2 6.65 -28.71 -15.72
CA GLU A 2 5.48 -28.04 -16.28
C GLU A 2 5.76 -26.54 -16.28
N ASN A 3 5.85 -25.95 -17.48
CA ASN A 3 6.05 -24.51 -17.58
C ASN A 3 4.71 -23.80 -17.36
N ILE A 4 4.69 -22.81 -16.48
CA ILE A 4 3.54 -21.91 -16.25
C ILE A 4 3.46 -20.86 -17.36
N ILE A 5 3.60 -21.22 -18.63
CA ILE A 5 3.39 -20.24 -19.71
C ILE A 5 1.89 -20.01 -19.87
N LEU A 6 1.46 -18.75 -19.77
CA LEU A 6 0.05 -18.40 -20.02
C LEU A 6 -0.29 -18.55 -21.50
N THR A 7 -1.52 -18.91 -21.82
CA THR A 7 -2.08 -18.81 -23.17
C THR A 7 -2.48 -17.35 -23.47
N ASN A 8 -2.78 -17.03 -24.73
CA ASN A 8 -3.28 -15.68 -25.06
C ASN A 8 -4.66 -15.39 -24.43
N ASP A 9 -5.53 -16.40 -24.31
CA ASP A 9 -6.80 -16.24 -23.60
C ASP A 9 -6.57 -15.95 -22.11
N GLU A 10 -5.62 -16.65 -21.49
CA GLU A 10 -5.24 -16.39 -20.10
C GLU A 10 -4.58 -15.01 -19.93
N ARG A 11 -3.78 -14.54 -20.89
CA ARG A 11 -3.22 -13.18 -20.88
C ARG A 11 -4.30 -12.11 -20.93
N ALA A 12 -5.33 -12.29 -21.77
CA ALA A 12 -6.45 -11.36 -21.88
C ALA A 12 -7.18 -11.21 -20.54
N LEU A 13 -7.35 -12.29 -19.78
CA LEU A 13 -7.97 -12.25 -18.44
C LEU A 13 -7.24 -11.33 -17.47
N PHE A 14 -5.93 -11.17 -17.61
CA PHE A 14 -5.11 -10.35 -16.73
C PHE A 14 -4.72 -9.01 -17.36
N GLY A 15 -5.27 -8.68 -18.53
CA GLY A 15 -4.97 -7.44 -19.24
C GLY A 15 -3.55 -7.35 -19.79
N LEU A 16 -2.86 -8.49 -19.91
CA LEU A 16 -1.54 -8.56 -20.53
C LEU A 16 -1.64 -8.45 -22.05
N GLU A 17 -0.61 -7.91 -22.70
CA GLU A 17 -0.52 -7.96 -24.15
C GLU A 17 -0.40 -9.40 -24.66
N LEU A 18 -1.11 -9.70 -25.74
CA LEU A 18 -1.11 -11.02 -26.36
C LEU A 18 0.23 -11.26 -27.07
N ILE A 19 0.70 -12.50 -27.07
CA ILE A 19 1.89 -12.86 -27.86
C ILE A 19 1.44 -13.02 -29.31
N SER A 20 1.91 -12.12 -30.18
CA SER A 20 1.72 -12.22 -31.62
C SER A 20 2.54 -13.37 -32.20
N ALA A 21 1.99 -14.06 -33.20
CA ALA A 21 2.72 -15.07 -33.96
C ALA A 21 3.90 -14.50 -34.77
N GLN A 22 3.94 -13.18 -34.97
CA GLN A 22 5.03 -12.48 -35.67
C GLN A 22 6.18 -12.08 -34.74
N TRP A 23 6.01 -12.24 -33.41
CA TRP A 23 7.05 -11.86 -32.46
C TRP A 23 8.12 -12.92 -32.33
N ASP A 24 9.38 -12.48 -32.33
CA ASP A 24 10.52 -13.37 -32.17
C ASP A 24 10.83 -13.60 -30.69
N ARG A 25 10.79 -14.87 -30.26
CA ARG A 25 11.18 -15.27 -28.90
C ARG A 25 12.69 -15.54 -28.84
N ILE A 26 13.40 -14.84 -27.96
CA ILE A 26 14.82 -15.08 -27.67
C ILE A 26 14.99 -15.39 -26.18
N GLU A 27 15.72 -16.45 -25.86
CA GLU A 27 16.08 -16.80 -24.48
C GLU A 27 17.42 -16.15 -24.13
N ILE A 28 17.39 -15.18 -23.21
CA ILE A 28 18.59 -14.42 -22.79
C ILE A 28 19.39 -15.19 -21.74
N LYS A 29 18.68 -15.96 -20.91
CA LYS A 29 19.23 -16.84 -19.87
C LYS A 29 18.18 -17.93 -19.62
N LYS A 30 18.60 -19.11 -19.16
CA LYS A 30 17.68 -20.17 -18.71
C LYS A 30 16.57 -19.59 -17.83
N GLY A 31 15.31 -19.76 -18.25
CA GLY A 31 14.14 -19.26 -17.52
C GLY A 31 13.84 -17.78 -17.74
N MET A 32 14.48 -17.11 -18.70
CA MET A 32 14.18 -15.73 -19.09
C MET A 32 14.13 -15.59 -20.62
N ALA A 33 12.93 -15.35 -21.12
CA ALA A 33 12.68 -15.09 -22.53
C ALA A 33 12.23 -13.64 -22.75
N VAL A 34 12.65 -13.08 -23.87
CA VAL A 34 12.16 -11.80 -24.40
C VAL A 34 11.46 -12.03 -25.72
N TYR A 35 10.43 -11.25 -25.99
CA TYR A 35 9.71 -11.24 -27.26
C TYR A 35 9.98 -9.91 -27.96
N PHE A 36 10.35 -10.00 -29.23
CA PHE A 36 10.63 -8.87 -30.09
C PHE A 36 9.53 -8.65 -31.12
N ASP A 37 9.09 -7.40 -31.26
CA ASP A 37 8.33 -6.92 -32.40
C ASP A 37 9.23 -6.01 -33.23
N GLY A 38 9.70 -6.50 -34.39
CA GLY A 38 10.82 -5.86 -35.08
C GLY A 38 12.02 -5.75 -34.15
N ASP A 39 12.57 -4.57 -33.94
CA ASP A 39 13.71 -4.36 -33.01
C ASP A 39 13.30 -4.12 -31.56
N ASP A 40 12.02 -3.96 -31.26
CA ASP A 40 11.58 -3.57 -29.91
C ASP A 40 11.22 -4.77 -29.05
N ILE A 41 11.64 -4.77 -27.78
CA ILE A 41 11.16 -5.78 -26.82
C ILE A 41 9.79 -5.35 -26.32
N CYS A 42 8.78 -6.16 -26.62
CA CYS A 42 7.39 -5.94 -26.26
C CYS A 42 6.95 -6.73 -25.02
N LYS A 43 7.62 -7.85 -24.72
CA LYS A 43 7.30 -8.69 -23.56
C LYS A 43 8.54 -9.37 -23.01
N ILE A 44 8.57 -9.52 -21.69
CA ILE A 44 9.59 -10.28 -20.97
C ILE A 44 8.88 -11.33 -20.11
N ILE A 45 9.34 -12.56 -20.18
CA ILE A 45 8.82 -13.67 -19.37
C ILE A 45 9.97 -14.26 -18.55
N TYR A 46 9.75 -14.31 -17.24
CA TYR A 46 10.60 -14.99 -16.28
C TYR A 46 9.86 -16.24 -15.78
N ASN A 47 10.53 -17.38 -15.81
CA ASN A 47 10.03 -18.63 -15.29
C ASN A 47 11.20 -19.36 -14.61
N TYR A 48 11.27 -19.21 -13.30
CA TYR A 48 12.34 -19.73 -12.48
C TYR A 48 11.80 -20.76 -11.50
N GLU A 49 12.56 -21.83 -11.31
CA GLU A 49 12.35 -22.78 -10.23
C GLU A 49 13.59 -22.78 -9.36
N HIS A 50 13.39 -22.67 -8.05
CA HIS A 50 14.43 -22.78 -7.05
C HIS A 50 14.13 -23.99 -6.17
N ILE A 51 15.04 -24.95 -6.18
CA ILE A 51 14.97 -26.14 -5.34
C ILE A 51 15.95 -25.92 -4.19
N GLY A 52 15.40 -25.85 -2.97
CA GLY A 52 16.16 -25.82 -1.72
C GLY A 52 15.97 -27.11 -0.93
N ASP A 53 16.60 -27.19 0.23
CA ASP A 53 16.48 -28.36 1.11
C ASP A 53 15.05 -28.51 1.63
N GLY A 54 14.31 -29.45 1.04
CA GLY A 54 12.93 -29.77 1.43
C GLY A 54 11.86 -28.84 0.87
N PHE A 55 12.20 -27.92 -0.05
CA PHE A 55 11.19 -27.06 -0.68
C PHE A 55 11.48 -26.72 -2.15
N ILE A 56 10.41 -26.40 -2.87
CA ILE A 56 10.43 -25.95 -4.26
C ILE A 56 9.68 -24.62 -4.33
N ASN A 57 10.32 -23.62 -4.93
CA ASN A 57 9.72 -22.32 -5.22
C ASN A 57 9.69 -22.09 -6.73
N THR A 58 8.50 -21.92 -7.28
CA THR A 58 8.31 -21.54 -8.68
C THR A 58 7.91 -20.07 -8.75
N LEU A 59 8.69 -19.28 -9.50
CA LEU A 59 8.43 -17.88 -9.77
C LEU A 59 8.17 -17.69 -11.26
N TYR A 60 6.96 -17.26 -11.58
CA TYR A 60 6.55 -16.90 -12.93
C TYR A 60 6.19 -15.42 -13.00
N ILE A 61 6.78 -14.69 -13.94
CA ILE A 61 6.49 -13.27 -14.17
C ILE A 61 6.33 -13.03 -15.67
N GLU A 62 5.26 -12.36 -16.09
CA GLU A 62 5.16 -11.74 -17.41
C GLU A 62 5.10 -10.23 -17.28
N GLU A 63 5.86 -9.52 -18.08
CA GLU A 63 5.88 -8.06 -18.11
C GLU A 63 5.71 -7.54 -19.53
N ASP A 64 4.66 -6.76 -19.73
CA ASP A 64 4.49 -5.96 -20.93
C ASP A 64 5.47 -4.79 -20.89
N ASN A 65 6.13 -4.58 -22.01
CA ASN A 65 7.22 -3.64 -22.15
C ASN A 65 7.18 -2.95 -23.51
N LEU A 66 7.87 -1.81 -23.57
CA LEU A 66 8.24 -1.17 -24.81
C LEU A 66 9.68 -0.68 -24.63
N ILE A 67 10.61 -1.60 -24.84
CA ILE A 67 12.03 -1.32 -24.71
C ILE A 67 12.62 -1.24 -26.12
N LYS A 68 13.02 -0.03 -26.48
CA LYS A 68 13.68 0.24 -27.76
C LYS A 68 15.07 -0.37 -27.77
N THR A 69 15.41 -1.04 -28.86
CA THR A 69 16.77 -1.55 -29.08
C THR A 69 17.36 -1.03 -30.39
N ARG A 70 18.67 -1.20 -30.54
CA ARG A 70 19.36 -1.03 -31.81
C ARG A 70 19.86 -2.39 -32.27
N ASN A 71 19.30 -2.88 -33.38
CA ASN A 71 19.65 -4.16 -34.00
C ASN A 71 19.54 -5.35 -33.03
N ARG A 72 18.68 -5.27 -32.00
CA ARG A 72 18.55 -6.29 -30.93
C ARG A 72 19.85 -6.62 -30.17
N GLU A 73 20.86 -5.77 -30.27
CA GLU A 73 22.16 -5.96 -29.59
C GLU A 73 22.35 -5.01 -28.41
N PHE A 74 21.67 -3.87 -28.45
CA PHE A 74 21.81 -2.81 -27.46
C PHE A 74 20.45 -2.26 -27.07
N VAL A 75 20.22 -2.13 -25.77
CA VAL A 75 19.05 -1.44 -25.24
C VAL A 75 19.30 0.06 -25.22
N LEU A 76 18.37 0.80 -25.79
CA LEU A 76 18.41 2.26 -25.83
C LEU A 76 17.90 2.85 -24.51
N PRO A 77 18.48 3.98 -24.06
CA PRO A 77 18.04 4.65 -22.85
C PRO A 77 16.64 5.26 -23.01
N ARG A 78 15.85 5.26 -21.93
CA ARG A 78 14.52 5.91 -21.91
C ARG A 78 14.56 7.44 -21.96
N THR A 79 15.68 8.03 -21.54
CA THR A 79 15.85 9.48 -21.45
C THR A 79 17.09 9.90 -22.22
N ALA A 80 17.10 11.14 -22.70
CA ALA A 80 18.23 11.71 -23.45
C ALA A 80 19.56 11.70 -22.66
N LYS A 81 19.51 11.65 -21.33
CA LYS A 81 20.70 11.59 -20.45
C LYS A 81 21.17 10.16 -20.16
N GLY A 82 20.40 9.15 -20.53
CA GLY A 82 20.76 7.76 -20.28
C GLY A 82 21.83 7.27 -21.24
N LYS A 83 22.50 6.16 -20.88
CA LYS A 83 23.47 5.50 -21.74
C LYS A 83 22.87 4.24 -22.34
N GLU A 84 23.18 3.99 -23.59
CA GLU A 84 22.95 2.71 -24.26
C GLU A 84 23.70 1.59 -23.53
N LYS A 85 23.09 0.41 -23.45
CA LYS A 85 23.66 -0.76 -22.77
C LYS A 85 23.57 -1.95 -23.69
N LYS A 86 24.62 -2.80 -23.70
CA LYS A 86 24.55 -4.09 -24.40
C LYS A 86 23.37 -4.90 -23.87
N LEU A 87 22.59 -5.49 -24.77
CA LEU A 87 21.48 -6.37 -24.44
C LEU A 87 22.02 -7.63 -23.75
N ASN A 88 21.66 -7.78 -22.49
CA ASN A 88 21.96 -8.93 -21.64
C ASN A 88 21.01 -8.96 -20.44
N TYR A 89 21.05 -10.05 -19.66
CA TYR A 89 20.25 -10.24 -18.45
C TYR A 89 20.23 -9.01 -17.54
N THR A 90 21.41 -8.49 -17.16
CA THR A 90 21.53 -7.37 -16.20
C THR A 90 20.94 -6.07 -16.75
N SER A 91 21.11 -5.81 -18.05
CA SER A 91 20.55 -4.63 -18.70
C SER A 91 19.03 -4.62 -18.68
N ILE A 92 18.40 -5.77 -18.86
CA ILE A 92 16.94 -5.94 -18.97
C ILE A 92 16.30 -6.03 -17.58
N ASN A 93 16.87 -6.83 -16.68
CA ASN A 93 16.33 -7.05 -15.32
C ASN A 93 16.26 -5.77 -14.47
N GLY A 94 17.09 -4.76 -14.78
CA GLY A 94 17.02 -3.45 -14.13
C GLY A 94 15.95 -2.51 -14.67
N MET A 95 15.20 -2.90 -15.71
CA MET A 95 14.17 -2.07 -16.32
C MET A 95 12.83 -2.30 -15.66
N LYS A 96 12.12 -1.21 -15.33
CA LYS A 96 10.73 -1.32 -14.86
C LYS A 96 9.82 -1.63 -16.05
N SER A 97 8.93 -2.59 -15.91
CA SER A 97 7.82 -2.80 -16.86
C SER A 97 7.17 -1.47 -17.25
N THR A 98 6.79 -1.34 -18.51
CA THR A 98 6.04 -0.18 -19.02
C THR A 98 4.59 -0.49 -19.23
N GLY A 99 4.05 -1.60 -18.73
CA GLY A 99 2.66 -1.98 -18.95
C GLY A 99 2.15 -2.86 -17.82
N CYS A 100 1.26 -3.79 -18.19
CA CYS A 100 0.77 -4.79 -17.28
C CYS A 100 1.88 -5.79 -16.91
N ARG A 101 1.85 -6.23 -15.66
CA ARG A 101 2.76 -7.20 -15.08
C ARG A 101 1.96 -8.21 -14.29
N PHE A 102 2.14 -9.48 -14.63
CA PHE A 102 1.64 -10.63 -13.91
C PHE A 102 2.79 -11.26 -13.15
N SER A 103 2.59 -11.63 -11.89
CA SER A 103 3.56 -12.32 -11.05
C SER A 103 2.85 -13.42 -10.28
N LEU A 104 3.36 -14.63 -10.35
CA LEU A 104 2.91 -15.80 -9.61
C LEU A 104 4.10 -16.41 -8.88
N THR A 105 3.93 -16.66 -7.60
CA THR A 105 4.84 -17.45 -6.77
C THR A 105 4.08 -18.65 -6.23
N LEU A 106 4.61 -19.84 -6.46
CA LEU A 106 4.17 -21.09 -5.87
C LEU A 106 5.30 -21.61 -4.97
N SER A 107 4.98 -22.09 -3.78
CA SER A 107 5.98 -22.45 -2.78
C SER A 107 5.50 -23.60 -1.91
N THR A 108 6.28 -24.68 -1.84
CA THR A 108 6.03 -25.79 -0.90
C THR A 108 6.59 -25.51 0.50
N SER A 109 7.33 -24.41 0.70
CA SER A 109 8.01 -24.10 1.97
C SER A 109 7.11 -23.50 3.06
N GLY A 110 5.78 -23.55 2.91
CA GLY A 110 4.82 -22.94 3.84
C GLY A 110 4.77 -21.40 3.84
N ILE A 111 5.59 -20.72 3.04
CA ILE A 111 5.53 -19.24 2.83
C ILE A 111 4.23 -18.83 2.14
N GLY A 112 3.58 -19.76 1.46
CA GLY A 112 2.32 -19.57 0.77
C GLY A 112 2.49 -19.04 -0.65
N ALA A 113 1.44 -19.25 -1.43
CA ALA A 113 1.34 -18.80 -2.81
C ALA A 113 0.94 -17.33 -2.90
N ALA A 114 1.38 -16.65 -3.97
CA ALA A 114 1.01 -15.27 -4.24
C ALA A 114 0.81 -15.02 -5.73
N LEU A 115 -0.26 -14.32 -6.10
CA LEU A 115 -0.52 -13.85 -7.46
C LEU A 115 -0.77 -12.34 -7.41
N ASN A 116 -0.08 -11.60 -8.28
CA ASN A 116 -0.24 -10.15 -8.39
C ASN A 116 -0.34 -9.74 -9.85
N VAL A 117 -1.32 -8.91 -10.16
CA VAL A 117 -1.48 -8.29 -11.49
C VAL A 117 -1.55 -6.78 -11.31
N THR A 118 -0.63 -6.07 -11.94
CA THR A 118 -0.45 -4.63 -11.78
C THR A 118 -0.14 -3.97 -13.12
N ASN A 119 -0.42 -2.68 -13.27
CA ASN A 119 0.10 -1.89 -14.38
C ASN A 119 1.08 -0.83 -13.86
N SER A 120 2.32 -0.91 -14.32
CA SER A 120 3.41 -0.05 -13.86
C SER A 120 3.25 1.42 -14.26
N GLN A 121 2.47 1.71 -15.31
CA GLN A 121 2.25 3.08 -15.78
C GLN A 121 1.34 3.89 -14.83
N ASN A 122 0.26 3.27 -14.37
CA ASN A 122 -0.80 3.91 -13.59
C ASN A 122 -0.90 3.40 -12.14
N SER A 123 -0.08 2.41 -11.75
CA SER A 123 -0.07 1.78 -10.41
C SER A 123 -1.37 1.08 -10.02
N LEU A 124 -2.31 0.87 -10.94
CA LEU A 124 -3.51 0.08 -10.68
C LEU A 124 -3.16 -1.40 -10.58
N ARG A 125 -3.97 -2.15 -9.83
CA ARG A 125 -3.84 -3.59 -9.63
C ARG A 125 -5.21 -4.25 -9.69
N LEU A 126 -5.27 -5.52 -10.08
CA LEU A 126 -6.49 -6.32 -9.94
C LEU A 126 -6.57 -6.91 -8.51
N PRO A 127 -7.70 -6.80 -7.81
CA PRO A 127 -7.86 -7.36 -6.47
C PRO A 127 -8.24 -8.85 -6.55
N ILE A 128 -7.36 -9.67 -7.14
CA ILE A 128 -7.61 -11.10 -7.37
C ILE A 128 -7.45 -11.87 -6.05
N PRO A 129 -8.47 -12.60 -5.57
CA PRO A 129 -8.33 -13.48 -4.42
C PRO A 129 -7.57 -14.74 -4.85
N PHE A 130 -6.33 -14.87 -4.38
CA PHE A 130 -5.48 -16.03 -4.68
C PHE A 130 -5.22 -16.85 -3.41
N PRO A 131 -5.64 -18.13 -3.36
CA PRO A 131 -5.42 -18.98 -2.20
C PRO A 131 -3.94 -19.24 -1.93
N GLN A 132 -3.50 -19.02 -0.69
CA GLN A 132 -2.11 -19.24 -0.27
C GLN A 132 -1.68 -20.72 -0.32
N GLN A 133 -2.65 -21.65 -0.39
CA GLN A 133 -2.40 -23.10 -0.38
C GLN A 133 -2.05 -23.66 -1.78
N ILE A 134 -2.08 -22.85 -2.84
CA ILE A 134 -1.75 -23.30 -4.19
C ILE A 134 -0.23 -23.39 -4.34
N ASP A 135 0.35 -24.56 -4.16
CA ASP A 135 1.80 -24.78 -4.15
C ASP A 135 2.34 -25.50 -5.39
N THR A 136 1.47 -26.02 -6.27
CA THR A 136 1.85 -26.70 -7.53
C THR A 136 1.26 -26.05 -8.77
N VAL A 137 1.87 -26.32 -9.92
CA VAL A 137 1.42 -25.82 -11.23
C VAL A 137 0.03 -26.38 -11.57
N GLU A 138 -0.20 -27.65 -11.26
CA GLU A 138 -1.46 -28.35 -11.50
C GLU A 138 -2.59 -27.72 -10.67
N ALA A 139 -2.34 -27.44 -9.39
CA ALA A 139 -3.30 -26.73 -8.53
C ALA A 139 -3.59 -25.31 -9.05
N PHE A 140 -2.56 -24.61 -9.53
CA PHE A 140 -2.74 -23.30 -10.17
C PHE A 140 -3.61 -23.39 -11.42
N ARG A 141 -3.41 -24.39 -12.29
CA ARG A 141 -4.22 -24.59 -13.50
C ARG A 141 -5.68 -24.89 -13.17
N GLN A 142 -5.94 -25.71 -12.14
CA GLN A 142 -7.31 -25.97 -11.67
C GLN A 142 -7.98 -24.72 -11.12
N TRP A 143 -7.27 -23.94 -10.29
CA TRP A 143 -7.76 -22.67 -9.79
C TRP A 143 -8.04 -21.70 -10.94
N LEU A 144 -7.14 -21.59 -11.91
CA LEU A 144 -7.26 -20.68 -13.05
C LEU A 144 -8.52 -21.01 -13.87
N GLY A 145 -8.78 -22.29 -14.17
CA GLY A 145 -10.01 -22.70 -14.88
C GLY A 145 -11.29 -22.30 -14.14
N THR A 146 -11.30 -22.42 -12.80
CA THR A 146 -12.43 -21.98 -11.96
C THR A 146 -12.54 -20.46 -11.92
N PHE A 147 -11.40 -19.77 -11.85
CA PHE A 147 -11.34 -18.32 -11.84
C PHE A 147 -11.91 -17.74 -13.14
N VAL A 148 -11.52 -18.27 -14.30
CA VAL A 148 -12.03 -17.86 -15.63
C VAL A 148 -13.56 -17.97 -15.69
N SER A 149 -14.08 -19.12 -15.29
CA SER A 149 -15.51 -19.47 -15.45
C SER A 149 -16.45 -18.65 -14.56
N SER A 150 -15.91 -17.94 -13.57
CA SER A 150 -16.68 -17.17 -12.58
C SER A 150 -16.59 -15.65 -12.77
N ARG A 151 -15.98 -15.16 -13.87
CA ARG A 151 -15.83 -13.72 -14.13
C ARG A 151 -17.02 -13.15 -14.89
N ASP A 152 -17.42 -11.94 -14.50
CA ASP A 152 -18.49 -11.17 -15.10
C ASP A 152 -17.95 -9.90 -15.80
N GLU A 153 -18.85 -9.10 -16.39
CA GLU A 153 -18.51 -7.84 -17.05
C GLU A 153 -17.82 -6.83 -16.10
N ARG A 154 -18.11 -6.88 -14.80
CA ARG A 154 -17.48 -6.01 -13.80
C ARG A 154 -16.00 -6.32 -13.68
N TYR A 155 -15.61 -7.60 -13.69
CA TYR A 155 -14.20 -7.99 -13.72
C TYR A 155 -13.49 -7.45 -14.96
N PHE A 156 -14.05 -7.67 -16.15
CA PHE A 156 -13.41 -7.21 -17.39
C PHE A 156 -13.34 -5.68 -17.50
N SER A 157 -14.29 -4.96 -16.94
CA SER A 157 -14.22 -3.50 -16.81
C SER A 157 -13.04 -3.06 -15.93
N ARG A 158 -12.69 -3.82 -14.89
CA ARG A 158 -11.49 -3.56 -14.07
C ARG A 158 -10.21 -3.85 -14.83
N VAL A 159 -10.19 -4.93 -15.64
CA VAL A 159 -9.06 -5.27 -16.52
C VAL A 159 -8.81 -4.14 -17.51
N GLU A 160 -9.84 -3.69 -18.23
CA GLU A 160 -9.74 -2.59 -19.18
C GLU A 160 -9.32 -1.28 -18.54
N ARG A 161 -9.86 -0.95 -17.35
CA ARG A 161 -9.44 0.21 -16.56
C ARG A 161 -7.96 0.10 -16.18
N MET A 162 -7.51 -1.03 -15.65
CA MET A 162 -6.11 -1.22 -15.26
C MET A 162 -5.19 -1.11 -16.47
N LYS A 163 -5.57 -1.68 -17.62
CA LYS A 163 -4.78 -1.66 -18.85
C LYS A 163 -4.61 -0.24 -19.40
N ASN A 164 -5.71 0.52 -19.47
CA ASN A 164 -5.76 1.74 -20.29
C ASN A 164 -5.80 3.06 -19.50
N ALA A 165 -6.03 3.03 -18.17
CA ALA A 165 -6.13 4.27 -17.42
C ALA A 165 -4.81 5.07 -17.46
N PRO A 166 -4.88 6.39 -17.67
CA PRO A 166 -3.69 7.22 -17.68
C PRO A 166 -3.09 7.31 -16.27
N ARG A 167 -1.79 7.59 -16.21
CA ARG A 167 -1.13 7.96 -14.96
C ARG A 167 -1.79 9.22 -14.39
N LYS A 168 -2.20 9.18 -13.12
CA LYS A 168 -2.74 10.34 -12.41
C LYS A 168 -1.76 10.91 -11.39
N ASN A 169 -1.93 12.19 -11.10
CA ASN A 169 -1.34 12.89 -9.96
C ASN A 169 -2.43 13.77 -9.34
N VAL A 170 -3.20 13.18 -8.44
CA VAL A 170 -4.38 13.74 -7.80
C VAL A 170 -3.94 14.60 -6.61
N LYS A 171 -4.51 15.80 -6.52
CA LYS A 171 -4.42 16.62 -5.31
C LYS A 171 -5.45 16.13 -4.30
N TYR A 172 -5.05 16.04 -3.04
CA TYR A 172 -5.91 15.67 -1.94
C TYR A 172 -5.80 16.69 -0.80
N LYS A 173 -6.79 16.71 0.09
CA LYS A 173 -6.85 17.55 1.27
C LYS A 173 -7.53 16.84 2.44
N ASN A 174 -7.45 17.44 3.62
CA ASN A 174 -8.18 16.94 4.78
C ASN A 174 -9.69 17.04 4.51
N GLY A 175 -10.46 16.08 5.03
CA GLY A 175 -11.88 15.92 4.76
C GLY A 175 -12.20 15.15 3.48
N ASP A 176 -11.22 14.89 2.61
CA ASP A 176 -11.45 14.10 1.40
C ASP A 176 -11.79 12.66 1.80
N ILE A 177 -12.83 12.14 1.15
CA ILE A 177 -13.28 10.76 1.25
C ILE A 177 -12.86 10.05 -0.02
N PHE A 178 -12.07 8.98 0.14
CA PHE A 178 -11.64 8.15 -0.97
C PHE A 178 -12.22 6.74 -0.90
N CYS A 179 -12.42 6.14 -2.07
CA CYS A 179 -12.81 4.75 -2.22
C CYS A 179 -11.60 3.87 -2.53
N TYR A 180 -11.57 2.67 -1.96
CA TYR A 180 -10.61 1.61 -2.25
C TYR A 180 -11.32 0.28 -2.51
N GLU A 181 -10.72 -0.56 -3.35
CA GLU A 181 -11.25 -1.90 -3.69
C GLU A 181 -10.80 -2.89 -2.61
N ILE A 182 -11.75 -3.52 -1.91
CA ILE A 182 -11.47 -4.57 -0.91
C ILE A 182 -11.18 -5.88 -1.64
N ASP A 183 -12.09 -6.23 -2.54
CA ASP A 183 -12.01 -7.42 -3.39
C ASP A 183 -12.75 -7.15 -4.73
N LEU A 184 -13.13 -8.21 -5.44
CA LEU A 184 -13.84 -8.11 -6.71
C LEU A 184 -15.30 -7.70 -6.56
N GLU A 185 -15.88 -7.84 -5.37
CA GLU A 185 -17.29 -7.55 -5.07
C GLU A 185 -17.46 -6.25 -4.29
N TYR A 186 -16.56 -5.95 -3.37
CA TYR A 186 -16.73 -4.91 -2.38
C TYR A 186 -15.69 -3.79 -2.46
N TYR A 187 -16.18 -2.61 -2.11
CA TYR A 187 -15.44 -1.37 -1.93
C TYR A 187 -15.53 -0.94 -0.47
N GLY A 188 -14.48 -0.27 -0.01
CA GLY A 188 -14.45 0.45 1.26
C GLY A 188 -14.24 1.94 1.02
N PHE A 189 -14.50 2.72 2.06
CA PHE A 189 -14.39 4.18 2.05
C PHE A 189 -13.57 4.66 3.23
N ALA A 190 -12.77 5.70 3.03
CA ALA A 190 -11.93 6.24 4.07
C ALA A 190 -11.83 7.77 4.01
N LEU A 191 -11.71 8.37 5.18
CA LEU A 191 -11.64 9.81 5.42
C LEU A 191 -10.19 10.20 5.75
N ILE A 192 -9.66 11.19 5.02
CA ILE A 192 -8.37 11.80 5.35
C ILE A 192 -8.59 12.84 6.45
N ILE A 193 -8.08 12.58 7.65
CA ILE A 193 -8.21 13.52 8.77
C ILE A 193 -6.96 14.37 8.98
N GLY A 194 -5.82 14.00 8.40
CA GLY A 194 -4.58 14.77 8.54
C GLY A 194 -3.50 14.47 7.50
N GLN A 195 -2.62 15.45 7.30
CA GLN A 195 -1.43 15.35 6.44
C GLN A 195 -0.19 15.67 7.29
N VAL A 196 0.56 14.63 7.68
CA VAL A 196 1.65 14.77 8.66
C VAL A 196 2.69 15.81 8.20
N ASN A 197 3.06 15.82 6.93
CA ASN A 197 4.03 16.78 6.40
C ASN A 197 3.53 18.23 6.44
N LYS A 198 2.22 18.48 6.32
CA LYS A 198 1.66 19.83 6.50
C LYS A 198 1.66 20.24 7.97
N ILE A 199 1.33 19.32 8.86
CA ILE A 199 1.37 19.53 10.32
C ILE A 199 2.80 19.89 10.77
N LYS A 200 3.81 19.16 10.28
CA LYS A 200 5.23 19.48 10.49
C LYS A 200 5.58 20.89 10.02
N LYS A 201 5.22 21.23 8.77
CA LYS A 201 5.53 22.54 8.18
C LYS A 201 4.83 23.71 8.87
N ALA A 202 3.66 23.46 9.48
CA ALA A 202 2.93 24.44 10.26
C ALA A 202 3.52 24.67 11.67
N GLY A 203 4.59 23.95 12.06
CA GLY A 203 5.24 24.11 13.36
C GLY A 203 4.40 23.61 14.53
N LEU A 204 3.43 22.73 14.28
CA LEU A 204 2.50 22.23 15.32
C LEU A 204 3.09 21.13 16.19
N LEU A 205 4.25 20.59 15.82
CA LEU A 205 4.90 19.50 16.54
C LEU A 205 6.16 20.03 17.22
N LYS A 206 6.33 19.67 18.50
CA LYS A 206 7.63 19.82 19.17
C LYS A 206 8.69 18.95 18.47
N GLN A 207 9.95 19.32 18.62
CA GLN A 207 11.08 18.64 17.97
C GLN A 207 11.11 17.15 18.33
N GLU A 208 10.87 16.81 19.60
CA GLU A 208 10.88 15.43 20.08
C GLU A 208 9.64 14.59 19.69
N HIS A 209 8.64 15.15 19.00
CA HIS A 209 7.38 14.46 18.70
C HIS A 209 7.59 13.21 17.81
N ILE A 210 6.94 12.08 18.14
CA ILE A 210 7.07 10.80 17.40
C ILE A 210 6.76 10.96 15.91
N TRP A 211 5.79 11.81 15.56
CA TRP A 211 5.43 12.06 14.16
C TRP A 211 6.59 12.62 13.32
N ASN A 212 7.62 13.22 13.92
CA ASN A 212 8.83 13.65 13.22
C ASN A 212 9.60 12.48 12.61
N ASP A 213 9.51 11.30 13.22
CA ASP A 213 10.23 10.09 12.80
C ASP A 213 9.44 9.24 11.79
N LEU A 214 8.20 9.62 11.46
CA LEU A 214 7.42 8.96 10.42
C LEU A 214 8.12 9.14 9.06
N MET A 215 8.43 8.02 8.42
CA MET A 215 9.02 7.95 7.09
C MET A 215 7.99 8.29 6.01
N THR A 216 8.46 8.58 4.78
CA THR A 216 7.64 8.81 3.57
C THR A 216 6.82 10.12 3.60
N VAL A 217 5.60 10.10 3.06
CA VAL A 217 4.62 11.21 3.05
C VAL A 217 3.33 10.68 3.67
N PRO A 218 3.19 10.73 5.02
CA PRO A 218 2.09 10.07 5.70
C PRO A 218 0.82 10.92 5.70
N LEU A 219 -0.29 10.26 5.41
CA LEU A 219 -1.66 10.67 5.73
C LEU A 219 -2.11 10.02 7.03
N ILE A 220 -3.00 10.70 7.74
CA ILE A 220 -3.76 10.14 8.86
C ILE A 220 -5.17 9.88 8.36
N VAL A 221 -5.60 8.63 8.44
CA VAL A 221 -6.81 8.14 7.78
C VAL A 221 -7.65 7.32 8.75
N ARG A 222 -8.97 7.41 8.60
CA ARG A 222 -9.97 6.55 9.26
C ARG A 222 -10.85 5.90 8.19
N THR A 223 -11.22 4.63 8.33
CA THR A 223 -12.13 3.94 7.41
C THR A 223 -13.55 3.98 7.93
N TYR A 224 -14.53 4.08 7.03
CA TYR A 224 -15.93 3.88 7.38
C TYR A 224 -16.19 2.38 7.59
N GLN A 225 -16.90 2.03 8.67
CA GLN A 225 -17.11 0.65 9.12
C GLN A 225 -18.24 -0.05 8.36
N PHE A 226 -18.14 -0.07 7.03
CA PHE A 226 -19.02 -0.83 6.15
C PHE A 226 -18.32 -1.11 4.82
N LYS A 227 -18.94 -1.98 4.02
CA LYS A 227 -18.51 -2.28 2.66
C LYS A 227 -19.69 -2.14 1.71
N SER A 228 -19.42 -1.74 0.47
CA SER A 228 -20.44 -1.56 -0.56
C SER A 228 -20.09 -2.30 -1.83
N GLN A 229 -21.08 -2.77 -2.57
CA GLN A 229 -20.89 -3.25 -3.95
C GLN A 229 -20.85 -2.10 -4.97
N GLU A 230 -21.24 -0.91 -4.53
CA GLU A 230 -21.26 0.30 -5.35
C GLU A 230 -20.06 1.18 -5.01
N LYS A 231 -19.26 1.48 -6.02
CA LYS A 231 -18.09 2.36 -5.88
C LYS A 231 -18.47 3.81 -5.63
N ASN A 232 -19.53 4.30 -6.28
CA ASN A 232 -19.91 5.71 -6.34
C ASN A 232 -21.16 5.97 -5.50
N MET A 233 -21.08 5.70 -4.20
CA MET A 233 -22.18 6.01 -3.27
C MET A 233 -22.29 7.51 -2.99
N PRO A 234 -23.49 8.04 -2.71
CA PRO A 234 -23.67 9.39 -2.21
C PRO A 234 -22.89 9.61 -0.91
N ILE A 235 -22.21 10.75 -0.80
CA ILE A 235 -21.38 11.07 0.38
C ILE A 235 -22.23 11.13 1.65
N GLU A 236 -23.45 11.65 1.52
CA GLU A 236 -24.42 11.79 2.60
C GLU A 236 -24.81 10.45 3.22
N GLU A 237 -24.74 9.35 2.46
CA GLU A 237 -24.96 8.00 2.97
C GLU A 237 -23.70 7.45 3.65
N ILE A 238 -22.53 7.63 3.03
CA ILE A 238 -21.24 7.17 3.58
C ILE A 238 -20.99 7.74 4.98
N ILE A 239 -21.22 9.05 5.15
CA ILE A 239 -20.90 9.75 6.40
C ILE A 239 -21.80 9.39 7.59
N GLN A 240 -22.88 8.63 7.36
CA GLN A 240 -23.76 8.13 8.43
C GLN A 240 -23.15 6.92 9.16
N HIS A 241 -22.15 6.28 8.56
CA HIS A 241 -21.48 5.13 9.16
C HIS A 241 -20.38 5.56 10.13
N SER A 242 -20.15 4.73 11.16
CA SER A 242 -19.07 4.95 12.12
C SER A 242 -17.69 4.84 11.47
N LEU A 243 -16.72 5.55 12.04
CA LEU A 243 -15.33 5.54 11.61
C LEU A 243 -14.49 4.60 12.49
N SER A 244 -13.49 3.96 11.88
CA SER A 244 -12.45 3.16 12.56
C SER A 244 -11.57 3.99 13.49
N ASP A 245 -10.66 3.33 14.19
CA ASP A 245 -9.46 3.99 14.69
C ASP A 245 -8.61 4.53 13.54
N SER A 246 -7.89 5.62 13.80
CA SER A 246 -7.00 6.23 12.82
C SER A 246 -5.70 5.44 12.67
N PHE A 247 -5.18 5.38 11.45
CA PHE A 247 -3.85 4.85 11.16
C PHE A 247 -3.09 5.76 10.19
N PHE A 248 -1.77 5.54 10.09
CA PHE A 248 -0.92 6.21 9.12
C PHE A 248 -0.83 5.40 7.84
N MET A 249 -1.01 6.06 6.69
CA MET A 249 -0.74 5.46 5.39
C MET A 249 0.04 6.39 4.49
N MET A 250 0.78 5.83 3.55
CA MET A 250 1.46 6.58 2.50
C MET A 250 0.41 7.27 1.63
N ASP A 251 0.70 8.48 1.18
CA ASP A 251 -0.20 9.24 0.30
C ASP A 251 -0.26 8.71 -1.14
N ASP A 252 0.64 7.80 -1.52
CA ASP A 252 0.95 7.54 -2.92
C ASP A 252 -0.20 6.84 -3.66
N HIS A 253 -0.99 6.00 -3.00
CA HIS A 253 -2.21 5.43 -3.58
C HIS A 253 -3.28 6.50 -3.87
N VAL A 254 -3.44 7.50 -2.99
CA VAL A 254 -4.37 8.61 -3.23
C VAL A 254 -3.82 9.53 -4.32
N MET A 255 -2.57 9.95 -4.19
CA MET A 255 -1.86 10.80 -5.15
C MET A 255 -1.86 10.18 -6.56
N ARG A 256 -1.63 8.87 -6.70
CA ARG A 256 -1.62 8.21 -8.02
C ARG A 256 -3.03 7.90 -8.55
N GLY A 257 -4.08 8.23 -7.80
CA GLY A 257 -5.47 7.97 -8.18
C GLY A 257 -5.83 6.48 -8.20
N VAL A 258 -5.06 5.65 -7.48
CA VAL A 258 -5.42 4.25 -7.20
C VAL A 258 -6.62 4.23 -6.25
N TYR A 259 -6.54 5.05 -5.19
CA TYR A 259 -7.68 5.40 -4.36
C TYR A 259 -8.29 6.69 -4.88
N GLU A 260 -9.54 6.58 -5.33
CA GLU A 260 -10.24 7.69 -5.95
C GLU A 260 -10.93 8.52 -4.89
N VAL A 261 -10.63 9.81 -4.82
CA VAL A 261 -11.39 10.77 -4.01
C VAL A 261 -12.76 10.93 -4.65
N ILE A 262 -13.80 10.53 -3.92
CA ILE A 262 -15.20 10.54 -4.39
C ILE A 262 -16.00 11.71 -3.80
N GLY A 263 -15.45 12.39 -2.79
CA GLY A 263 -16.08 13.56 -2.20
C GLY A 263 -15.28 14.14 -1.04
N ASN A 264 -15.86 15.09 -0.34
CA ASN A 264 -15.23 15.79 0.76
C ASN A 264 -16.29 16.20 1.79
N LYS A 265 -15.96 16.10 3.08
CA LYS A 265 -16.74 16.69 4.18
C LYS A 265 -15.86 17.65 4.97
N SER A 266 -16.48 18.63 5.62
CA SER A 266 -15.82 19.35 6.71
C SER A 266 -15.64 18.41 7.89
N LEU A 267 -14.44 18.42 8.48
CA LEU A 267 -14.14 17.62 9.66
C LEU A 267 -14.81 18.23 10.89
N THR A 268 -15.43 17.39 11.72
CA THR A 268 -15.96 17.74 13.03
C THR A 268 -15.06 17.21 14.14
N ALA A 269 -15.33 17.56 15.40
CA ALA A 269 -14.58 17.00 16.53
C ALA A 269 -14.64 15.47 16.57
N ASP A 270 -15.80 14.86 16.27
CA ASP A 270 -16.00 13.40 16.28
C ASP A 270 -15.18 12.66 15.20
N ASP A 271 -14.79 13.36 14.13
CA ASP A 271 -13.90 12.80 13.11
C ASP A 271 -12.45 12.67 13.62
N ILE A 272 -12.06 13.48 14.63
CA ILE A 272 -10.68 13.59 15.09
C ILE A 272 -10.37 12.50 16.12
N GLU A 273 -9.59 11.53 15.68
CA GLU A 273 -9.04 10.48 16.52
C GLU A 273 -7.59 10.22 16.10
N PHE A 274 -6.69 10.02 17.07
CA PHE A 274 -5.27 9.77 16.81
C PHE A 274 -4.76 8.59 17.65
N PRO A 275 -3.77 7.81 17.14
CA PRO A 275 -3.18 6.75 17.93
C PRO A 275 -2.44 7.34 19.13
N ILE A 276 -2.56 6.67 20.28
CA ILE A 276 -1.65 6.88 21.40
C ILE A 276 -0.32 6.23 21.00
N GLN A 277 0.78 6.96 21.19
CA GLN A 277 2.12 6.50 20.84
C GLN A 277 3.09 6.76 21.99
N ALA A 278 3.93 5.78 22.32
CA ALA A 278 4.97 5.93 23.33
C ALA A 278 6.23 5.17 22.96
N GLY A 279 7.37 5.70 23.37
CA GLY A 279 8.66 5.02 23.20
C GLY A 279 9.84 5.96 23.40
N ARG A 280 11.04 5.41 23.20
CA ARG A 280 12.28 6.20 23.17
C ARG A 280 12.48 6.86 21.80
N SER A 281 13.33 7.88 21.75
CA SER A 281 13.78 8.43 20.48
C SER A 281 14.52 7.39 19.65
N LEU A 282 14.35 7.44 18.32
CA LEU A 282 15.15 6.67 17.37
C LEU A 282 16.39 7.45 16.91
N SER A 283 16.41 8.78 17.11
CA SER A 283 17.58 9.61 16.91
C SER A 283 18.48 9.59 18.16
N ASN A 284 19.72 10.07 18.01
CA ASN A 284 20.69 10.21 19.12
C ASN A 284 20.23 11.15 20.26
N ASP A 285 19.03 11.74 20.17
CA ASP A 285 18.47 12.60 21.19
C ASP A 285 17.85 11.79 22.33
N SER A 286 18.28 12.10 23.54
CA SER A 286 18.03 11.29 24.73
C SER A 286 16.66 11.61 25.35
N PHE A 287 15.56 11.18 24.73
CA PHE A 287 14.21 11.33 25.32
C PHE A 287 13.35 10.06 25.25
N THR A 288 12.52 9.86 26.26
CA THR A 288 11.31 9.03 26.21
C THR A 288 10.09 9.94 26.10
N ARG A 289 9.05 9.49 25.40
CA ARG A 289 7.92 10.35 25.03
C ARG A 289 6.62 9.56 24.94
N LEU A 290 5.53 10.23 25.32
CA LEU A 290 4.15 9.82 25.12
C LEU A 290 3.44 10.91 24.32
N CYS A 291 2.87 10.53 23.17
CA CYS A 291 2.14 11.40 22.26
C CYS A 291 0.68 10.93 22.15
N TRP A 292 -0.24 11.87 22.06
CA TRP A 292 -1.63 11.61 21.67
C TRP A 292 -2.13 12.78 20.82
N GLY A 293 -2.22 12.56 19.51
CA GLY A 293 -2.39 13.66 18.55
C GLY A 293 -1.11 14.48 18.43
N VAL A 294 -1.24 15.81 18.52
CA VAL A 294 -0.11 16.75 18.46
C VAL A 294 0.51 17.04 19.83
N GLY A 295 -0.19 16.69 20.92
CA GLY A 295 0.29 16.85 22.29
C GLY A 295 1.36 15.83 22.66
N ILE A 296 2.30 16.23 23.51
CA ILE A 296 3.44 15.39 23.91
C ILE A 296 3.88 15.68 25.34
N LYS A 297 4.11 14.60 26.10
CA LYS A 297 4.89 14.60 27.33
C LYS A 297 6.21 13.84 27.11
N SER A 298 7.32 14.47 27.40
CA SER A 298 8.67 13.92 27.22
C SER A 298 9.46 13.94 28.54
N HIS A 299 10.34 12.95 28.72
CA HIS A 299 11.31 12.86 29.80
C HIS A 299 12.71 12.60 29.21
N PRO A 300 13.80 13.07 29.85
CA PRO A 300 15.15 12.66 29.49
C PRO A 300 15.35 11.13 29.57
N ASN A 301 16.22 10.58 28.73
CA ASN A 301 16.42 9.12 28.53
C ASN A 301 16.95 8.36 29.75
N GLU A 302 17.35 9.05 30.82
CA GLU A 302 17.76 8.43 32.08
C GLU A 302 16.66 7.52 32.65
N HIS A 303 15.42 7.68 32.19
CA HIS A 303 14.26 6.84 32.52
C HIS A 303 13.97 5.70 31.51
N ALA A 304 14.75 5.53 30.44
CA ALA A 304 14.44 4.55 29.39
C ALA A 304 14.56 3.09 29.83
N SER A 305 15.46 2.78 30.76
CA SER A 305 15.55 1.46 31.40
C SER A 305 14.37 1.17 32.32
N MET A 306 13.57 2.18 32.67
CA MET A 306 12.38 2.08 33.53
C MET A 306 11.07 2.03 32.72
N LEU A 307 11.13 2.04 31.39
CA LEU A 307 9.94 1.87 30.56
C LEU A 307 9.38 0.44 30.71
N PRO A 308 8.06 0.25 30.67
CA PRO A 308 7.45 -1.08 30.51
C PRO A 308 8.01 -1.82 29.29
N SER A 309 8.17 -3.15 29.36
CA SER A 309 8.84 -3.95 28.32
C SER A 309 8.27 -3.71 26.92
N GLY A 310 6.94 -3.76 26.74
CA GLY A 310 6.33 -3.50 25.43
C GLY A 310 6.59 -2.08 24.88
N ILE A 311 6.85 -1.09 25.74
CA ILE A 311 7.25 0.26 25.31
C ILE A 311 8.75 0.31 24.99
N GLN A 312 9.57 -0.43 25.74
CA GLN A 312 11.00 -0.62 25.42
C GLN A 312 11.18 -1.31 24.06
N ASP A 313 10.34 -2.28 23.76
CA ASP A 313 10.33 -3.08 22.52
C ASP A 313 9.64 -2.36 21.36
N MET A 314 9.30 -1.08 21.54
CA MET A 314 8.76 -0.19 20.51
C MET A 314 7.36 -0.56 19.99
N GLU A 315 6.63 -1.44 20.68
CA GLU A 315 5.30 -1.89 20.27
C GLU A 315 4.29 -0.72 20.23
N LEU A 316 4.45 0.26 21.14
CA LEU A 316 3.61 1.44 21.20
C LEU A 316 4.17 2.63 20.40
N LEU A 317 5.32 2.52 19.72
CA LEU A 317 5.77 3.63 18.86
C LEU A 317 4.80 3.85 17.70
N ARG A 318 4.21 2.77 17.16
CA ARG A 318 3.26 2.79 16.03
C ARG A 318 3.70 3.74 14.88
N HIS A 319 5.00 3.79 14.61
CA HIS A 319 5.58 4.66 13.58
C HIS A 319 5.54 4.04 12.17
N GLY A 320 4.99 2.82 12.08
CA GLY A 320 4.73 2.16 10.79
C GLY A 320 3.74 2.97 9.98
N VAL A 321 4.10 3.27 8.73
CA VAL A 321 3.22 3.91 7.75
C VAL A 321 2.82 2.83 6.77
N ASN A 322 1.52 2.51 6.72
CA ASN A 322 1.00 1.49 5.83
C ASN A 322 1.14 1.92 4.37
N PHE A 323 1.45 0.99 3.46
CA PHE A 323 1.49 1.28 2.03
C PHE A 323 0.09 1.65 1.46
N GLY A 324 -0.98 1.19 2.11
CA GLY A 324 -2.36 1.50 1.76
C GLY A 324 -3.30 1.18 2.91
N VAL A 325 -4.60 1.06 2.65
CA VAL A 325 -5.57 0.62 3.66
C VAL A 325 -5.40 -0.89 3.89
N SER A 326 -5.32 -1.32 5.15
CA SER A 326 -5.26 -2.76 5.46
C SER A 326 -6.67 -3.35 5.50
N PHE A 327 -6.87 -4.46 4.79
CA PHE A 327 -8.19 -5.09 4.65
C PHE A 327 -8.72 -5.77 5.92
N SER A 328 -7.87 -5.93 6.94
CA SER A 328 -8.24 -6.50 8.24
C SER A 328 -8.84 -5.50 9.24
N GLU A 329 -8.98 -4.22 8.85
CA GLU A 329 -9.28 -3.09 9.75
C GLU A 329 -10.76 -2.68 9.83
N ILE A 330 -11.68 -3.38 9.14
CA ILE A 330 -13.11 -3.21 9.41
C ILE A 330 -13.46 -4.03 10.66
N LYS A 331 -13.09 -3.50 11.82
CA LYS A 331 -13.47 -4.03 13.13
C LYS A 331 -14.21 -2.93 13.88
N THR A 332 -15.48 -3.16 14.16
CA THR A 332 -16.26 -2.37 15.10
C THR A 332 -15.85 -2.75 16.52
N VAL A 333 -15.00 -1.95 17.15
CA VAL A 333 -14.77 -2.02 18.59
C VAL A 333 -14.74 -0.59 19.11
N GLU A 334 -15.49 -0.32 20.17
CA GLU A 334 -15.30 0.91 20.94
C GLU A 334 -13.86 0.93 21.45
N ARG A 335 -13.12 1.99 21.12
CA ARG A 335 -11.71 2.08 21.50
C ARG A 335 -11.57 2.27 23.00
N CYS A 336 -11.20 1.20 23.69
CA CYS A 336 -10.67 1.26 25.04
C CYS A 336 -9.15 1.33 25.02
N LYS A 337 -8.55 2.02 26.01
CA LYS A 337 -7.09 2.04 26.15
C LYS A 337 -6.57 0.61 26.35
N THR A 338 -5.58 0.21 25.55
CA THR A 338 -4.97 -1.12 25.68
C THR A 338 -4.19 -1.23 27.00
N PRO A 339 -3.93 -2.45 27.52
CA PRO A 339 -3.09 -2.62 28.71
C PRO A 339 -1.74 -1.90 28.61
N LEU A 340 -1.13 -1.89 27.42
CA LEU A 340 0.15 -1.21 27.18
C LEU A 340 0.01 0.32 27.18
N GLU A 341 -1.09 0.87 26.64
CA GLU A 341 -1.38 2.31 26.70
C GLU A 341 -1.61 2.77 28.15
N LYS A 342 -2.32 1.97 28.97
CA LYS A 342 -2.51 2.24 30.40
C LYS A 342 -1.18 2.28 31.16
N GLN A 343 -0.30 1.30 30.90
CA GLN A 343 1.05 1.28 31.47
C GLN A 343 1.87 2.50 31.03
N ALA A 344 1.75 2.93 29.77
CA ALA A 344 2.40 4.14 29.29
C ALA A 344 1.91 5.37 30.08
N PHE A 345 0.60 5.55 30.21
CA PHE A 345 0.03 6.70 30.92
C PHE A 345 0.49 6.73 32.38
N ALA A 346 0.47 5.59 33.06
CA ALA A 346 0.97 5.47 34.44
C ALA A 346 2.48 5.83 34.54
N HIS A 347 3.32 5.34 33.62
CA HIS A 347 4.75 5.66 33.61
C HIS A 347 5.00 7.16 33.45
N PHE A 348 4.23 7.83 32.59
CA PHE A 348 4.31 9.26 32.39
C PHE A 348 3.52 10.07 33.43
N GLY A 349 2.98 9.45 34.50
CA GLY A 349 2.24 10.14 35.56
C GLY A 349 0.99 10.87 35.05
N ILE A 350 0.26 10.24 34.13
CA ILE A 350 -0.96 10.76 33.52
C ILE A 350 -2.13 9.86 33.93
N SER A 351 -3.26 10.48 34.29
CA SER A 351 -4.48 9.75 34.63
C SER A 351 -4.95 8.88 33.47
N GLU A 352 -5.30 7.63 33.73
CA GLU A 352 -5.89 6.73 32.73
C GLU A 352 -7.20 7.29 32.16
N GLU A 353 -7.96 8.04 32.97
CA GLU A 353 -9.24 8.65 32.60
C GLU A 353 -9.10 9.98 31.84
N ILE A 354 -7.87 10.46 31.61
CA ILE A 354 -7.69 11.70 30.86
C ILE A 354 -8.28 11.55 29.45
N THR A 355 -9.01 12.58 29.03
CA THR A 355 -9.54 12.68 27.68
C THR A 355 -8.44 13.13 26.71
N PHE A 356 -8.66 12.91 25.41
CA PHE A 356 -7.76 13.45 24.38
C PHE A 356 -7.62 14.98 24.50
N ASP A 357 -8.73 15.68 24.71
CA ASP A 357 -8.77 17.13 24.76
C ASP A 357 -8.01 17.67 25.96
N ASP A 358 -8.20 17.07 27.14
CA ASP A 358 -7.50 17.49 28.35
C ASP A 358 -6.01 17.17 28.29
N PHE A 359 -5.63 16.02 27.71
CA PHE A 359 -4.24 15.70 27.44
C PHE A 359 -3.61 16.76 26.54
N ASN A 360 -4.28 17.12 25.43
CA ASN A 360 -3.74 18.08 24.49
C ASN A 360 -3.68 19.50 25.08
N ARG A 361 -4.67 19.92 25.87
CA ARG A 361 -4.62 21.20 26.61
C ARG A 361 -3.43 21.25 27.57
N GLN A 362 -3.18 20.17 28.31
CA GLN A 362 -2.12 20.11 29.30
C GLN A 362 -0.72 20.03 28.66
N PHE A 363 -0.59 19.36 27.51
CA PHE A 363 0.71 18.99 26.93
C PHE A 363 1.01 19.67 25.59
N GLY A 364 0.44 20.87 25.40
CA GLY A 364 0.79 21.77 24.29
C GLY A 364 0.33 21.30 22.91
N GLY A 365 -0.79 20.57 22.88
CA GLY A 365 -1.46 20.12 21.67
C GLY A 365 -2.71 20.92 21.32
N MET A 366 -3.62 20.30 20.57
CA MET A 366 -4.92 20.87 20.20
C MET A 366 -6.04 19.93 20.64
N THR A 367 -7.14 20.50 21.15
CA THR A 367 -8.40 19.77 21.28
C THR A 367 -8.92 19.31 19.91
N ARG A 368 -9.86 18.37 19.89
CA ARG A 368 -10.50 17.88 18.66
C ARG A 368 -11.15 19.01 17.87
N GLU A 369 -11.84 19.92 18.55
CA GLU A 369 -12.47 21.09 17.93
C GLU A 369 -11.44 22.02 17.29
N GLU A 370 -10.37 22.38 18.02
CA GLU A 370 -9.29 23.23 17.50
C GLU A 370 -8.57 22.58 16.33
N TYR A 371 -8.32 21.27 16.40
CA TYR A 371 -7.71 20.53 15.31
C TYR A 371 -8.63 20.47 14.09
N ALA A 372 -9.92 20.20 14.26
CA ALA A 372 -10.89 20.20 13.17
C ALA A 372 -10.94 21.58 12.48
N LEU A 373 -10.97 22.66 13.26
CA LEU A 373 -10.88 24.04 12.74
C LEU A 373 -9.58 24.27 11.97
N TYR A 374 -8.43 23.80 12.47
CA TYR A 374 -7.15 23.86 11.76
C TYR A 374 -7.20 23.06 10.44
N ALA A 375 -7.68 21.82 10.49
CA ALA A 375 -7.67 20.89 9.37
C ALA A 375 -8.62 21.31 8.24
N ASN A 376 -9.67 22.06 8.55
CA ASN A 376 -10.61 22.64 7.58
C ASN A 376 -10.10 23.94 6.92
N LYS A 377 -8.96 24.51 7.35
CA LYS A 377 -8.37 25.69 6.69
C LYS A 377 -7.87 25.29 5.30
N LYS A 378 -8.20 26.10 4.30
CA LYS A 378 -7.88 25.85 2.88
C LYS A 378 -6.40 25.92 2.57
#